data_AF-A0A3R7XI87-F1
#
_entry.id   AF-A0A3R7XI87-F1
#
_cell.length_a   1.000
_cell.length_b   1.000
_cell.length_c   1.000
_cell.angle_alpha   90.00
_cell.angle_beta   90.00
_cell.angle_gamma   90.00
#
_symmetry.space_group_name_H-M   'P 1'
#
loop_
_entity.id
_entity.type
_entity.pdbx_description
1 polymer ?
#
loop_
_entity_poly.entity_id
_entity_poly.type
_entity_poly.pdbx_seq_one_letter_code
_entity_poly.pdbx_strand_id
1 'polypeptide(L)' 'MIIEKLTKIQMQIIGFFILSFLYLGVFNFYHYTKEAEFIGFVPGTFIIGVIGFFLAGVIFDRLIREKKDD' A
#
# COMPACT_ATOMS: atom_id res chain seq x y z
N MET A 1 -16.57 -5.66 9.11
CA MET A 1 -16.37 -5.71 10.58
C MET A 1 -14.94 -5.37 11.06
N ILE A 2 -13.86 -5.64 10.31
CA ILE A 2 -12.49 -5.31 10.75
C ILE A 2 -12.14 -3.82 10.54
N ILE A 3 -12.56 -3.22 9.41
CA ILE A 3 -12.23 -1.83 9.05
C ILE A 3 -12.73 -0.81 10.08
N GLU A 4 -13.84 -1.11 10.77
CA GLU A 4 -14.49 -0.20 11.72
C GLU A 4 -13.72 0.01 13.02
N LYS A 5 -12.80 -0.90 13.34
CA LYS A 5 -11.94 -0.79 14.52
C LYS A 5 -10.59 -0.14 14.21
N LEU A 6 -10.30 0.09 12.94
CA LEU A 6 -9.01 0.63 12.52
C LEU A 6 -9.06 2.15 12.53
N THR A 7 -8.02 2.77 13.09
CA THR A 7 -7.82 4.21 12.97
C THR A 7 -7.36 4.57 11.56
N LYS A 8 -7.60 5.82 11.14
CA LYS A 8 -7.11 6.31 9.85
C LYS A 8 -5.62 6.07 9.66
N ILE A 9 -4.81 6.36 10.70
CA ILE A 9 -3.37 6.13 10.66
C ILE A 9 -3.04 4.64 10.44
N GLN A 10 -3.75 3.71 11.10
CA GLN A 10 -3.54 2.28 10.88
C GLN A 10 -3.84 1.88 9.42
N MET A 11 -4.92 2.41 8.83
CA MET A 11 -5.24 2.17 7.42
C MET A 11 -4.18 2.74 6.48
N GLN A 12 -3.66 3.93 6.77
CA GLN A 12 -2.57 4.52 5.98
C GLN A 12 -1.28 3.70 6.09
N ILE A 13 -0.91 3.21 7.28
CA ILE A 13 0.23 2.31 7.48
C ILE A 13 0.03 1.00 6.70
N ILE A 14 -1.16 0.41 6.75
CA ILE A 14 -1.49 -0.79 5.97
C ILE A 14 -1.34 -0.50 4.47
N GLY A 15 -1.86 0.62 3.98
CA GLY A 15 -1.72 1.05 2.59
C GLY A 15 -0.26 1.21 2.15
N PHE A 16 0.58 1.79 3.02
CA PHE A 16 2.02 1.90 2.79
C PHE A 16 2.66 0.54 2.57
N PHE A 17 2.43 -0.41 3.48
CA PHE A 17 3.02 -1.74 3.39
C PHE A 17 2.49 -2.50 2.18
N ILE A 18 1.19 -2.50 1.93
CA ILE A 18 0.59 -3.22 0.79
C ILE A 18 1.22 -2.75 -0.53
N LEU A 19 1.25 -1.44 -0.80
CA LEU A 19 1.83 -0.95 -2.05
C LEU A 19 3.35 -1.17 -2.12
N SER A 20 4.07 -1.05 -1.00
CA SER A 20 5.50 -1.35 -0.96
C SER A 20 5.78 -2.82 -1.31
N PHE A 21 5.03 -3.76 -0.73
CA PHE A 21 5.16 -5.19 -1.02
C PHE A 21 4.78 -5.51 -2.45
N LEU A 22 3.69 -4.94 -2.97
CA LEU A 22 3.28 -5.14 -4.36
C LEU A 22 4.34 -4.62 -5.33
N TYR A 23 4.88 -3.42 -5.10
CA TYR A 23 5.95 -2.87 -5.93
C TYR A 23 7.21 -3.73 -5.88
N LEU A 24 7.67 -4.11 -4.68
CA LEU A 24 8.82 -5.00 -4.53
C LEU A 24 8.60 -6.34 -5.21
N GLY A 25 7.40 -6.92 -5.08
CA GLY A 25 7.05 -8.18 -5.72
C GLY A 25 7.10 -8.09 -7.24
N VAL A 26 6.49 -7.06 -7.82
CA VAL A 26 6.50 -6.83 -9.28
C VAL A 26 7.92 -6.55 -9.77
N PHE A 27 8.68 -5.73 -9.05
CA PHE A 27 10.04 -5.39 -9.42
C PHE A 27 10.97 -6.60 -9.36
N ASN A 28 10.90 -7.40 -8.29
CA ASN A 28 11.67 -8.63 -8.19
C ASN A 28 11.25 -9.67 -9.22
N PHE A 29 9.95 -9.78 -9.52
CA PHE A 29 9.47 -10.66 -10.60
C PHE A 29 10.03 -10.23 -11.96
N TYR A 30 10.01 -8.92 -12.26
CA TYR A 30 10.63 -8.39 -13.47
C TYR A 30 12.12 -8.72 -13.56
N HIS A 31 12.88 -8.51 -12.48
CA HIS A 31 14.32 -8.83 -12.47
C HIS A 31 14.61 -10.33 -12.54
N TYR A 32 13.80 -11.16 -11.89
CA TYR A 32 13.87 -12.61 -12.02
C TYR A 32 13.73 -13.06 -13.48
N THR A 33 12.80 -12.46 -14.26
CA THR A 33 12.67 -12.76 -15.70
C THR A 33 13.84 -12.26 -16.56
N LYS A 34 14.75 -11.46 -16.00
CA LYS A 34 15.92 -10.89 -16.67
C LYS A 34 17.24 -11.53 -16.21
N GLU A 35 17.17 -12.64 -15.46
CA GLU A 35 18.34 -13.30 -14.84
C GLU A 35 19.20 -12.34 -13.99
N ALA A 36 18.60 -11.27 -13.49
CA ALA A 36 19.26 -10.33 -12.62
C ALA A 36 19.19 -10.80 -11.16
N GLU A 37 20.13 -10.35 -10.33
CA GLU A 37 20.13 -10.63 -8.90
C GLU A 37 18.84 -10.12 -8.24
N PHE A 38 18.43 -10.81 -7.17
CA PHE A 38 17.28 -10.42 -6.36
C PHE A 38 17.57 -9.07 -5.66
N ILE A 39 16.68 -8.10 -5.83
CA ILE A 39 16.85 -6.76 -5.26
C ILE A 39 15.90 -6.60 -4.07
N GLY A 40 16.45 -6.70 -2.86
CA GLY A 40 15.69 -6.61 -1.61
C GLY A 40 15.16 -5.21 -1.30
N PHE A 41 15.74 -4.15 -1.87
CA PHE A 41 15.28 -2.78 -1.68
C PHE A 41 15.58 -1.90 -2.90
N VAL A 42 14.56 -1.15 -3.35
CA VAL A 42 14.66 -0.19 -4.45
C VAL A 42 14.10 1.14 -3.94
N PRO A 43 14.74 2.29 -4.24
CA PRO A 43 14.22 3.60 -3.82
C PRO A 43 12.75 3.84 -4.19
N GLY A 44 12.32 3.29 -5.33
CA GLY A 44 10.92 3.34 -5.78
C GLY A 44 9.92 2.70 -4.81
N THR A 45 10.34 1.70 -4.01
CA THR A 45 9.50 1.05 -3.01
C THR A 45 8.99 2.05 -1.97
N PHE A 46 9.87 2.95 -1.50
CA PHE A 46 9.48 3.95 -0.51
C PHE A 46 8.49 4.96 -1.10
N ILE A 47 8.74 5.43 -2.34
CA ILE A 47 7.86 6.37 -3.05
C ILE A 47 6.47 5.77 -3.22
N ILE A 48 6.39 4.54 -3.73
CA ILE A 48 5.12 3.83 -3.93
C ILE A 48 4.42 3.53 -2.60
N GLY A 49 5.19 3.19 -1.55
CA GLY A 49 4.67 3.08 -0.20
C GLY A 49 4.01 4.37 0.29
N VAL A 50 4.67 5.53 0.13
CA VAL A 50 4.09 6.83 0.53
C VAL A 50 2.81 7.13 -0.25
N ILE A 51 2.74 6.80 -1.54
CA ILE A 51 1.50 6.91 -2.32
C ILE A 51 0.41 6.02 -1.71
N GLY A 52 0.73 4.79 -1.31
CA GLY A 52 -0.19 3.86 -0.66
C GLY A 52 -0.71 4.36 0.68
N PHE A 53 0.15 5.05 1.43
CA PHE A 53 -0.22 5.71 2.69
C PHE A 53 -1.34 6.72 2.46
N PHE A 54 -1.18 7.64 1.51
CA PHE A 54 -2.19 8.66 1.23
C PHE A 54 -3.46 8.07 0.61
N LEU A 55 -3.32 7.16 -0.36
CA LEU A 55 -4.47 6.53 -1.03
C LEU A 55 -5.36 5.76 -0.04
N ALA A 56 -4.77 4.97 0.86
CA ALA A 56 -5.55 4.24 1.86
C ALA A 56 -6.26 5.18 2.83
N GLY A 57 -5.65 6.33 3.17
CA GLY A 57 -6.31 7.37 3.97
C GLY A 57 -7.53 7.98 3.27
N VAL A 58 -7.41 8.29 1.98
CA VAL A 58 -8.52 8.83 1.17
C VAL A 58 -9.65 7.80 1.03
N ILE A 59 -9.31 6.54 0.76
CA ILE A 59 -10.28 5.44 0.68
C ILE A 59 -11.01 5.28 2.01
N PHE A 60 -10.29 5.30 3.13
CA PHE A 60 -10.89 5.19 4.47
C PHE A 60 -11.86 6.35 4.76
N ASP A 61 -11.47 7.59 4.45
CA ASP A 61 -12.36 8.76 4.61
C ASP A 61 -13.64 8.61 3.77
N ARG A 62 -13.51 8.08 2.54
CA ARG A 62 -14.65 7.83 1.65
C ARG A 62 -15.58 6.74 2.20
N LEU A 63 -15.02 5.62 2.66
CA LEU A 63 -15.80 4.52 3.25
C LEU A 63 -16.57 4.93 4.51
N ILE A 64 -15.97 5.77 5.36
CA ILE A 64 -16.66 6.31 6.54
C ILE A 64 -17.79 7.26 6.15
N ARG A 65 -17.61 8.09 5.10
CA ARG A 65 -18.66 8.99 4.61
C ARG A 65 -19.84 8.21 4.05
N GLU A 66 -19.58 7.26 3.14
CA GLU A 66 -20.62 6.43 2.54
C GLU A 66 -21.45 5.69 3.61
N LYS A 67 -20.79 5.16 4.66
CA LYS A 67 -21.50 4.51 5.78
C LYS A 67 -22.38 5.45 6.61
N LYS A 68 -22.11 6.75 6.63
CA LYS A 68 -22.91 7.72 7.41
C LYS A 68 -24.22 8.10 6.70
N ASP A 69 -24.26 7.90 5.40
CA ASP A 69 -25.41 8.24 4.55
C ASP A 69 -26.39 7.05 4.37
N ASP A 70 -26.02 5.85 4.85
CA ASP A 70 -26.84 4.62 4.94
C ASP A 70 -27.47 4.44 6.35
#